data_AF-A0A935ISB8-F1
#
_entry.id   AF-A0A935ISB8-F1
#
_cell.length_a   1.000
_cell.length_b   1.000
_cell.length_c   1.000
_cell.angle_alpha   90.00
_cell.angle_beta   90.00
_cell.angle_gamma   90.00
#
_symmetry.space_group_name_H-M   'P 1'
#
loop_
_entity.id
_entity.type
_entity.pdbx_description
1 polymer ?
#
loop_
_entity_poly.entity_id
_entity_poly.type
_entity_poly.pdbx_seq_one_letter_code
_entity_poly.pdbx_strand_id
1 'polypeptide(L)'
;MQHPLKTLAALASLFLILGLMAFVYPKAGISLGSGVVLKFPELSELLHKKQAKKDISKILELADKINANDSISAIDSPQTKDTTAIKLINTIQFRNKASLDAFFEALSTMKSDPKSIRVLHYGDSQIECDRITDYLRMKLQSQFGGNGPGFVSLMPISQSVTNKVVNGYGWDRYQTFTSKDKRVKHNNFGFTGGFTRFMGYKIVSDTSVAVSTNVTISTTKLAGTNNLGYKKIKLFYGGAQAKTWCEFYDGPALSSADSLLEGGNFRIKEYNVSTSSHEFKFKGKDSPDFYGVSLESGTGVYVDNISQRGSSGTFFQHINFGQLKSFYDHLNIKLIILQYGGNALPSLKNKENVTNFANYFNGQIAIIKRAAPNASILFIGPADMGVKDGTSYVTHPMLEEARNALREVAFKNGCAFFDMYDCMGGSNSMSSWVDEKLAATDYIHFSPQGARKIATLLYSSLITNYNNYVKTKPKK
;
A
#
# COMPACT_ATOMS: atom_id res chain seq x y z
N MET A 1 54.74 7.57 -14.52
CA MET A 1 54.33 8.42 -13.37
C MET A 1 53.55 9.62 -13.92
N GLN A 2 52.24 9.72 -13.68
CA GLN A 2 51.52 10.95 -14.02
C GLN A 2 51.99 12.08 -13.10
N HIS A 3 52.40 13.22 -13.67
CA HIS A 3 52.94 14.36 -12.93
C HIS A 3 51.83 15.02 -12.09
N PRO A 4 51.94 15.05 -10.74
CA PRO A 4 50.92 15.60 -9.85
C PRO A 4 50.53 17.05 -10.18
N LEU A 5 51.51 17.87 -10.62
CA LEU A 5 51.31 19.26 -11.05
C LEU A 5 50.46 19.38 -12.32
N LYS A 6 50.61 18.46 -13.28
CA LYS A 6 49.79 18.46 -14.52
C LYS A 6 48.35 18.10 -14.20
N THR A 7 48.14 17.13 -13.31
CA THR A 7 46.79 16.75 -12.83
C THR A 7 46.15 17.91 -12.06
N LEU A 8 46.89 18.57 -11.18
CA LEU A 8 46.40 19.74 -10.44
C LEU A 8 46.03 20.90 -11.38
N ALA A 9 46.87 21.23 -12.36
CA ALA A 9 46.59 22.27 -13.33
C ALA A 9 45.38 21.94 -14.21
N ALA A 10 45.24 20.69 -14.63
CA ALA A 10 44.07 20.24 -15.40
C ALA A 10 42.78 20.36 -14.58
N LEU A 11 42.80 19.96 -13.30
CA LEU A 11 41.67 20.12 -12.38
C LEU A 11 41.34 21.59 -12.14
N ALA A 12 42.35 22.45 -11.91
CA ALA A 12 42.16 23.88 -11.71
C ALA A 12 41.53 24.55 -12.95
N SER A 13 42.02 24.23 -14.15
CA SER A 13 41.44 24.70 -15.41
C SER A 13 40.01 24.21 -15.60
N LEU A 14 39.72 22.95 -15.26
CA LEU A 14 38.36 22.42 -15.32
C LEU A 14 37.42 23.16 -14.37
N PHE A 15 37.82 23.38 -13.12
CA PHE A 15 37.02 24.14 -12.15
C PHE A 15 36.82 25.60 -12.56
N LEU A 16 37.84 26.24 -13.16
CA LEU A 16 37.72 27.60 -13.70
C LEU A 16 36.69 27.66 -14.83
N ILE A 17 36.73 26.70 -15.77
CA ILE A 17 35.77 26.61 -16.87
C ILE A 17 34.35 26.35 -16.34
N LEU A 18 34.19 25.43 -15.38
CA LEU A 18 32.90 25.17 -14.74
C LEU A 18 32.38 26.41 -13.99
N GLY A 19 33.25 27.15 -13.31
CA GLY A 19 32.90 28.41 -12.64
C GLY A 19 32.48 29.51 -13.60
N LEU A 20 33.17 29.66 -14.74
CA LEU A 20 32.79 30.60 -15.80
C LEU A 20 31.47 30.20 -16.46
N MET A 21 31.25 28.90 -16.68
CA MET A 21 29.95 28.41 -17.15
C MET A 21 28.83 28.75 -16.18
N ALA A 22 29.04 28.64 -14.86
CA ALA A 22 28.04 29.05 -13.86
C ALA A 22 27.64 30.52 -13.95
N PHE A 23 28.50 31.40 -14.48
CA PHE A 23 28.22 32.83 -14.63
C PHE A 23 27.48 33.15 -15.93
N VAL A 24 27.80 32.44 -17.02
CA VAL A 24 27.29 32.73 -18.36
C VAL A 24 26.04 31.91 -18.70
N TYR A 25 25.80 30.79 -18.01
CA TYR A 25 24.67 29.91 -18.30
C TYR A 25 23.31 30.58 -17.99
N PRO A 26 22.32 30.53 -18.89
CA PRO A 26 21.02 31.16 -18.65
C PRO A 26 20.30 30.57 -17.42
N LYS A 27 19.77 31.42 -16.54
CA LYS A 27 19.02 30.98 -15.34
C LYS A 27 17.80 30.11 -15.66
N ALA A 28 17.10 30.42 -16.75
CA ALA A 28 15.97 29.63 -17.23
C ALA A 28 16.39 28.26 -17.80
N GLY A 29 17.69 28.04 -17.99
CA GLY A 29 18.24 26.90 -18.71
C GLY A 29 18.17 27.08 -20.23
N ILE A 30 18.78 26.14 -20.94
CA ILE A 30 18.72 26.04 -22.40
C ILE A 30 17.71 24.95 -22.75
N SER A 31 16.62 25.33 -23.42
CA SER A 31 15.64 24.38 -23.93
C SER A 31 16.24 23.60 -25.10
N LEU A 32 16.18 22.27 -25.03
CA LEU A 32 16.58 21.37 -26.11
C LEU A 32 15.39 20.90 -26.96
N GLY A 33 14.19 21.45 -26.72
CA GLY A 33 12.94 20.93 -27.27
C GLY A 33 12.40 19.72 -26.49
N SER A 34 11.19 19.25 -26.82
CA SER A 34 10.51 18.12 -26.15
C SER A 34 10.31 18.24 -24.63
N GLY A 35 10.35 19.47 -24.08
CA GLY A 35 10.21 19.72 -22.65
C GLY A 35 11.49 19.45 -21.84
N VAL A 36 12.62 19.16 -22.49
CA VAL A 36 13.92 18.99 -21.85
C VAL A 36 14.63 20.34 -21.78
N VAL A 37 14.98 20.75 -20.56
CA VAL A 37 15.74 21.97 -20.30
C VAL A 37 17.05 21.59 -19.62
N LEU A 38 18.17 21.88 -20.27
CA LEU A 38 19.48 21.79 -19.62
C LEU A 38 19.64 22.97 -18.67
N LYS A 39 20.02 22.69 -17.43
CA LYS A 39 20.34 23.70 -16.43
C LYS A 39 21.77 23.49 -15.94
N PHE A 40 22.48 24.57 -15.67
CA PHE A 40 23.77 24.56 -15.00
C PHE A 40 23.63 25.23 -13.63
N PRO A 41 24.18 24.67 -12.54
CA PRO A 41 24.05 25.24 -11.21
C PRO A 41 24.68 26.64 -11.11
N GLU A 42 24.04 27.56 -10.38
CA GLU A 42 24.68 28.85 -10.09
C GLU A 42 25.82 28.67 -9.07
N LEU A 43 26.86 29.51 -9.15
CA LEU A 43 27.97 29.45 -8.19
C LEU A 43 27.50 29.73 -6.76
N SER A 44 26.49 30.59 -6.60
CA SER A 44 25.78 30.86 -5.35
C SER A 44 25.09 29.61 -4.79
N GLU A 45 24.48 28.78 -5.64
CA GLU A 45 23.84 27.51 -5.26
C GLU A 45 24.85 26.43 -4.84
N LEU A 46 26.08 26.50 -5.37
CA LEU A 46 27.18 25.60 -5.02
C LEU A 46 27.89 26.01 -3.73
N LEU A 47 28.04 27.32 -3.49
CA LEU A 47 28.81 27.86 -2.37
C LEU A 47 27.94 28.16 -1.14
N HIS A 48 26.67 28.56 -1.30
CA HIS A 48 25.81 29.00 -0.20
C HIS A 48 24.31 28.79 -0.48
N LYS A 49 23.79 27.61 -0.16
CA LYS A 49 22.49 27.42 0.52
C LYS A 49 22.28 25.93 0.84
N LYS A 50 22.50 25.52 2.10
CA LYS A 50 21.65 24.46 2.65
C LYS A 50 20.28 25.07 2.77
N GLN A 51 19.33 24.66 1.92
CA GLN A 51 17.92 25.02 2.10
C GLN A 51 17.53 24.79 3.57
N ALA A 52 16.88 25.77 4.18
CA ALA A 52 16.37 25.62 5.55
C ALA A 52 15.43 24.42 5.56
N LYS A 53 15.83 23.36 6.27
CA LYS A 53 15.10 22.10 6.29
C LYS A 53 13.93 22.18 7.26
N LYS A 54 12.89 21.41 6.99
CA LYS A 54 11.73 21.34 7.88
C LYS A 54 12.17 20.68 9.20
N ASP A 55 11.92 21.34 10.32
CA ASP A 55 12.09 20.70 11.62
C ASP A 55 10.97 19.67 11.84
N ILE A 56 11.37 18.40 11.96
CA ILE A 56 10.49 17.25 12.19
C ILE A 56 10.73 16.58 13.55
N SER A 57 11.59 17.15 14.40
CA SER A 57 11.99 16.57 15.71
C SER A 57 10.79 16.13 16.54
N LYS A 58 9.83 17.04 16.77
CA LYS A 58 8.59 16.79 17.53
C LYS A 58 7.72 15.68 16.95
N ILE A 59 7.76 15.48 15.62
CA ILE A 59 7.01 14.42 14.93
C ILE A 59 7.61 13.06 15.27
N LEU A 60 8.94 12.99 15.19
CA LEU A 60 9.70 11.77 15.47
C LEU A 60 9.57 11.40 16.95
N GLU A 61 9.75 12.36 17.86
CA GLU A 61 9.56 12.17 19.30
C GLU A 61 8.17 11.64 19.64
N LEU A 62 7.13 12.18 19.02
CA LEU A 62 5.76 11.71 19.22
C LEU A 62 5.60 10.26 18.74
N ALA A 63 6.04 9.96 17.53
CA ALA A 63 5.93 8.62 16.97
C ALA A 63 6.73 7.59 17.79
N ASP A 64 7.91 7.95 18.28
CA ASP A 64 8.72 7.10 19.16
C ASP A 64 8.05 6.87 20.51
N LYS A 65 7.50 7.91 21.13
CA LYS A 65 6.76 7.81 22.39
C LYS A 65 5.55 6.90 22.27
N ILE A 66 4.79 7.02 21.17
CA ILE A 66 3.63 6.14 20.92
C ILE A 66 4.08 4.69 20.72
N ASN A 67 5.14 4.48 19.94
CA ASN A 67 5.62 3.14 19.64
C ASN A 67 6.16 2.42 20.88
N ALA A 68 6.82 3.14 21.79
CA ALA A 68 7.39 2.58 23.01
C ALA A 68 6.33 2.13 24.03
N ASN A 69 5.16 2.77 24.07
CA ASN A 69 4.24 2.58 25.18
C ASN A 69 3.31 1.36 25.07
N ASP A 70 3.22 0.68 23.93
CA ASP A 70 2.39 -0.52 23.63
C ASP A 70 0.88 -0.51 24.03
N SER A 71 0.47 0.44 24.88
CA SER A 71 -0.80 0.61 25.56
C SER A 71 -1.22 2.06 25.36
N ILE A 72 -2.05 2.31 24.35
CA ILE A 72 -2.68 3.62 24.16
C ILE A 72 -4.00 3.61 24.93
N SER A 73 -3.91 3.64 26.26
CA SER A 73 -5.03 4.10 27.08
C SER A 73 -5.14 5.60 26.87
N ALA A 74 -6.04 5.99 25.95
CA ALA A 74 -6.46 7.36 25.66
C ALA A 74 -5.34 8.40 25.84
N ILE A 75 -4.50 8.59 24.80
CA ILE A 75 -3.84 9.88 24.65
C ILE A 75 -4.99 10.86 24.39
N ASP A 76 -5.41 11.59 25.42
CA ASP A 76 -6.12 12.84 25.23
C ASP A 76 -5.31 13.60 24.19
N SER A 77 -5.91 13.81 23.02
CA SER A 77 -5.30 14.63 21.99
C SER A 77 -4.82 15.89 22.70
N PRO A 78 -3.53 16.25 22.65
CA PRO A 78 -3.12 17.53 23.17
C PRO A 78 -3.88 18.57 22.36
N GLN A 79 -4.96 19.12 22.92
CA GLN A 79 -5.42 20.44 22.52
C GLN A 79 -4.36 21.40 23.05
N THR A 80 -3.21 21.44 22.38
CA THR A 80 -2.26 22.51 22.59
C THR A 80 -2.88 23.76 21.99
N LYS A 81 -3.59 24.51 22.84
CA LYS A 81 -3.60 25.97 22.75
C LYS A 81 -2.18 26.43 23.07
N ASP A 82 -1.27 26.32 22.09
CA ASP A 82 0.00 27.03 22.16
C ASP A 82 0.31 27.59 20.78
N THR A 83 0.20 28.91 20.68
CA THR A 83 0.08 29.70 19.45
C THR A 83 1.38 29.85 18.65
N THR A 84 2.41 29.06 18.93
CA THR A 84 3.71 29.10 18.23
C THR A 84 4.33 27.72 17.96
N ALA A 85 3.65 26.62 18.30
CA ALA A 85 4.10 25.26 17.98
C ALA A 85 3.34 24.71 16.76
N ILE A 86 4.05 24.03 15.85
CA ILE A 86 3.47 23.30 14.70
C ILE A 86 2.25 22.51 15.18
N LYS A 87 1.05 22.92 14.74
CA LYS A 87 -0.20 22.18 14.99
C LYS A 87 -0.18 20.94 14.10
N LEU A 88 0.47 19.88 14.58
CA LEU A 88 0.47 18.57 13.94
C LEU A 88 -0.97 18.07 13.85
N ILE A 89 -1.54 18.07 12.64
CA ILE A 89 -2.81 17.39 12.37
C ILE A 89 -2.51 15.90 12.22
N ASN A 90 -2.13 15.27 13.33
CA ASN A 90 -1.92 13.82 13.44
C ASN A 90 -3.25 13.06 13.64
N THR A 91 -4.37 13.76 13.52
CA THR A 91 -5.73 13.21 13.66
C THR A 91 -6.32 12.89 12.29
N ILE A 92 -7.06 11.78 12.20
CA ILE A 92 -7.92 11.51 11.05
C ILE A 92 -8.92 12.66 10.92
N GLN A 93 -9.05 13.18 9.71
CA GLN A 93 -9.93 14.29 9.36
C GLN A 93 -11.28 13.76 8.87
N PHE A 94 -12.33 14.49 9.21
CA PHE A 94 -13.71 14.15 8.90
C PHE A 94 -14.49 15.37 8.44
N ARG A 95 -15.34 15.22 7.41
CA ARG A 95 -16.48 16.12 7.18
C ARG A 95 -17.74 15.60 7.89
N ASN A 96 -17.95 14.30 7.84
CA ASN A 96 -18.96 13.59 8.63
C ASN A 96 -18.26 12.80 9.74
N LYS A 97 -18.54 13.09 11.01
CA LYS A 97 -17.92 12.36 12.13
C LYS A 97 -18.27 10.87 12.12
N ALA A 98 -19.37 10.49 11.49
CA ALA A 98 -19.82 9.10 11.38
C ALA A 98 -19.09 8.27 10.29
N SER A 99 -18.13 8.83 9.54
CA SER A 99 -17.50 8.13 8.41
C SER A 99 -16.83 6.80 8.79
N LEU A 100 -16.37 6.64 10.03
CA LEU A 100 -15.75 5.41 10.54
C LEU A 100 -16.64 4.61 11.50
N ASP A 101 -17.86 5.06 11.77
CA ASP A 101 -18.74 4.45 12.80
C ASP A 101 -19.07 2.99 12.48
N ALA A 102 -19.29 2.63 11.22
CA ALA A 102 -19.57 1.24 10.84
C ALA A 102 -18.39 0.30 11.17
N PHE A 103 -17.16 0.75 10.96
CA PHE A 103 -15.97 0.00 11.35
C PHE A 103 -15.80 -0.05 12.87
N PHE A 104 -15.98 1.09 13.55
CA PHE A 104 -15.84 1.16 15.00
C PHE A 104 -16.91 0.33 15.73
N GLU A 105 -18.14 0.29 15.20
CA GLU A 105 -19.19 -0.59 15.71
C GLU A 105 -18.77 -2.06 15.59
N ALA A 106 -18.25 -2.45 14.42
CA ALA A 106 -17.76 -3.80 14.19
C ALA A 106 -16.61 -4.16 15.15
N LEU A 107 -15.67 -3.25 15.40
CA LEU A 107 -14.61 -3.47 16.39
C LEU A 107 -15.16 -3.61 17.82
N SER A 108 -16.13 -2.78 18.20
CA SER A 108 -16.69 -2.77 19.57
C SER A 108 -17.42 -4.06 19.94
N THR A 109 -17.95 -4.77 18.93
CA THR A 109 -18.70 -6.02 19.10
C THR A 109 -17.85 -7.27 18.83
N MET A 110 -16.58 -7.10 18.44
CA MET A 110 -15.73 -8.18 17.92
C MET A 110 -15.35 -9.25 18.93
N LYS A 111 -15.26 -8.90 20.21
CA LYS A 111 -15.02 -9.90 21.27
C LYS A 111 -16.17 -10.90 21.42
N SER A 112 -17.38 -10.52 20.99
CA SER A 112 -18.59 -11.35 21.06
C SER A 112 -19.05 -11.88 19.70
N ASP A 113 -18.46 -11.41 18.59
CA ASP A 113 -18.84 -11.84 17.24
C ASP A 113 -18.12 -13.14 16.87
N PRO A 114 -18.85 -14.23 16.53
CA PRO A 114 -18.23 -15.46 16.06
C PRO A 114 -17.65 -15.34 14.65
N LYS A 115 -17.90 -14.25 13.92
CA LYS A 115 -17.36 -14.00 12.58
C LYS A 115 -16.17 -13.05 12.64
N SER A 116 -15.15 -13.35 11.84
CA SER A 116 -14.08 -12.38 11.59
C SER A 116 -14.57 -11.19 10.76
N ILE A 117 -13.93 -10.04 10.95
CA ILE A 117 -14.03 -8.88 10.06
C ILE A 117 -12.71 -8.64 9.35
N ARG A 118 -12.76 -7.89 8.25
CA ARG A 118 -11.56 -7.60 7.46
C ARG A 118 -11.36 -6.13 7.14
N VAL A 119 -10.09 -5.74 7.21
CA VAL A 119 -9.55 -4.46 6.77
C VAL A 119 -8.72 -4.70 5.52
N LEU A 120 -9.00 -3.96 4.44
CA LEU A 120 -8.22 -4.01 3.21
C LEU A 120 -7.35 -2.76 3.12
N HIS A 121 -6.03 -2.89 3.07
CA HIS A 121 -5.11 -1.78 2.83
C HIS A 121 -4.62 -1.80 1.40
N TYR A 122 -5.31 -1.06 0.55
CA TYR A 122 -4.90 -0.80 -0.82
C TYR A 122 -3.91 0.34 -0.87
N GLY A 123 -2.81 0.14 -1.57
CA GLY A 123 -1.83 1.19 -1.76
C GLY A 123 -0.77 0.83 -2.78
N ASP A 124 0.16 1.76 -2.95
CA ASP A 124 1.21 1.65 -3.95
C ASP A 124 2.51 1.04 -3.39
N SER A 125 3.67 1.44 -3.95
CA SER A 125 4.98 1.00 -3.51
C SER A 125 5.25 1.31 -2.03
N GLN A 126 4.59 2.30 -1.42
CA GLN A 126 4.82 2.67 -0.02
C GLN A 126 4.39 1.59 0.99
N ILE A 127 3.50 0.67 0.61
CA ILE A 127 3.06 -0.45 1.48
C ILE A 127 3.62 -1.80 1.04
N GLU A 128 4.49 -1.84 0.03
CA GLU A 128 5.19 -3.07 -0.35
C GLU A 128 6.01 -3.62 0.80
N CYS A 129 6.24 -4.93 0.75
CA CYS A 129 6.86 -5.68 1.84
C CYS A 129 6.09 -5.61 3.16
N ASP A 130 4.82 -5.17 3.14
CA ASP A 130 3.94 -5.13 4.31
C ASP A 130 4.36 -4.08 5.37
N ARG A 131 5.20 -3.12 4.99
CA ARG A 131 5.95 -2.22 5.91
C ARG A 131 5.11 -1.25 6.76
N ILE A 132 3.85 -0.98 6.37
CA ILE A 132 2.90 -0.16 7.14
C ILE A 132 1.79 -1.07 7.68
N THR A 133 1.27 -1.92 6.81
CA THR A 133 0.13 -2.79 7.09
C THR A 133 0.42 -3.83 8.16
N ASP A 134 1.67 -4.31 8.28
CA ASP A 134 2.10 -5.24 9.34
C ASP A 134 1.82 -4.68 10.74
N TYR A 135 2.08 -3.37 10.95
CA TYR A 135 1.90 -2.69 12.21
C TYR A 135 0.42 -2.63 12.57
N LEU A 136 -0.39 -2.21 11.59
CA LEU A 136 -1.83 -2.09 11.75
C LEU A 136 -2.42 -3.46 12.06
N ARG A 137 -1.99 -4.50 11.33
CA ARG A 137 -2.38 -5.89 11.58
C ARG A 137 -2.05 -6.30 13.00
N MET A 138 -0.79 -6.18 13.40
CA MET A 138 -0.31 -6.57 14.73
C MET A 138 -1.10 -5.86 15.82
N LYS A 139 -1.23 -4.53 15.74
CA LYS A 139 -1.88 -3.74 16.79
C LYS A 139 -3.40 -3.98 16.86
N LEU A 140 -4.09 -4.06 15.72
CA LEU A 140 -5.52 -4.36 15.70
C LEU A 140 -5.80 -5.79 16.19
N GLN A 141 -5.01 -6.77 15.79
CA GLN A 141 -5.16 -8.15 16.26
C GLN A 141 -4.88 -8.29 17.76
N SER A 142 -3.85 -7.62 18.27
CA SER A 142 -3.57 -7.62 19.72
C SER A 142 -4.69 -7.01 20.54
N GLN A 143 -5.38 -5.98 20.03
CA GLN A 143 -6.43 -5.29 20.78
C GLN A 143 -7.82 -5.95 20.62
N PHE A 144 -8.14 -6.42 19.41
CA PHE A 144 -9.49 -6.87 19.04
C PHE A 144 -9.58 -8.37 18.75
N GLY A 145 -8.48 -9.10 18.87
CA GLY A 145 -8.37 -10.52 18.53
C GLY A 145 -8.18 -10.75 17.03
N GLY A 146 -7.86 -12.00 16.69
CA GLY A 146 -7.53 -12.44 15.33
C GLY A 146 -6.08 -12.87 15.21
N ASN A 147 -5.84 -13.92 14.43
CA ASN A 147 -4.50 -14.45 14.19
C ASN A 147 -4.34 -14.86 12.73
N GLY A 148 -3.12 -14.72 12.24
CA GLY A 148 -2.77 -15.01 10.85
C GLY A 148 -2.57 -13.75 10.01
N PRO A 149 -1.84 -13.90 8.89
CA PRO A 149 -1.48 -12.79 8.02
C PRO A 149 -2.64 -12.29 7.16
N GLY A 150 -3.75 -13.04 7.06
CA GLY A 150 -4.85 -12.72 6.16
C GLY A 150 -4.53 -13.13 4.72
N PHE A 151 -4.90 -12.30 3.75
CA PHE A 151 -4.78 -12.62 2.32
C PHE A 151 -3.35 -12.47 1.79
N VAL A 152 -2.90 -13.47 1.04
CA VAL A 152 -1.57 -13.56 0.43
C VAL A 152 -1.72 -13.90 -1.05
N SER A 153 -1.12 -13.09 -1.91
CA SER A 153 -1.00 -13.40 -3.34
C SER A 153 -0.11 -14.62 -3.55
N LEU A 154 -0.46 -15.51 -4.48
CA LEU A 154 0.39 -16.64 -4.85
C LEU A 154 1.64 -16.22 -5.64
N MET A 155 1.72 -14.98 -6.10
CA MET A 155 2.91 -14.43 -6.74
C MET A 155 2.95 -12.94 -6.37
N PRO A 156 3.43 -12.57 -5.17
CA PRO A 156 3.49 -11.17 -4.74
C PRO A 156 4.58 -10.41 -5.52
N ILE A 157 4.40 -9.09 -5.75
CA ILE A 157 5.42 -8.25 -6.42
C ILE A 157 6.71 -8.22 -5.60
N SER A 158 6.57 -8.14 -4.28
CA SER A 158 7.66 -8.14 -3.32
C SER A 158 7.25 -9.00 -2.14
N GLN A 159 8.20 -9.75 -1.60
CA GLN A 159 7.94 -10.63 -0.46
C GLN A 159 7.54 -9.79 0.75
N SER A 160 6.58 -10.28 1.53
CA SER A 160 6.16 -9.64 2.78
C SER A 160 7.16 -9.99 3.89
N VAL A 161 7.31 -9.12 4.90
CA VAL A 161 8.00 -9.48 6.15
C VAL A 161 7.29 -10.63 6.89
N THR A 162 6.00 -10.82 6.63
CA THR A 162 5.15 -11.82 7.27
C THR A 162 5.19 -13.16 6.54
N ASN A 163 5.15 -13.15 5.21
CA ASN A 163 5.04 -14.35 4.39
C ASN A 163 6.09 -14.41 3.27
N LYS A 164 6.62 -15.61 3.06
CA LYS A 164 7.44 -15.96 1.90
C LYS A 164 6.64 -16.88 0.98
N VAL A 165 6.56 -16.50 -0.29
CA VAL A 165 5.95 -17.32 -1.35
C VAL A 165 7.02 -17.74 -2.35
N VAL A 166 7.13 -19.04 -2.59
CA VAL A 166 8.07 -19.64 -3.54
C VAL A 166 7.27 -20.38 -4.60
N ASN A 167 7.43 -19.95 -5.85
CA ASN A 167 6.73 -20.51 -7.00
C ASN A 167 7.62 -21.52 -7.74
N GLY A 168 7.02 -22.62 -8.19
CA GLY A 168 7.63 -23.49 -9.19
C GLY A 168 7.67 -22.84 -10.57
N TYR A 169 7.97 -23.64 -11.59
CA TYR A 169 8.02 -23.15 -12.98
C TYR A 169 6.62 -22.78 -13.51
N GLY A 170 6.57 -21.81 -14.43
CA GLY A 170 5.39 -21.46 -15.24
C GLY A 170 4.47 -20.38 -14.68
N TRP A 171 4.68 -19.93 -13.43
CA TRP A 171 3.85 -18.89 -12.82
C TRP A 171 4.00 -17.53 -13.51
N ASP A 172 2.87 -16.88 -13.73
CA ASP A 172 2.78 -15.52 -14.25
C ASP A 172 1.63 -14.75 -13.58
N ARG A 173 1.76 -13.42 -13.55
CA ARG A 173 0.80 -12.49 -12.95
C ARG A 173 0.05 -11.71 -14.02
N TYR A 174 -1.24 -11.53 -13.79
CA TYR A 174 -2.13 -10.71 -14.61
C TYR A 174 -2.77 -9.66 -13.71
N GLN A 175 -2.71 -8.39 -14.10
CA GLN A 175 -3.07 -7.27 -13.24
C GLN A 175 -3.84 -6.17 -13.98
N THR A 176 -4.44 -5.27 -13.21
CA THR A 176 -5.16 -4.12 -13.77
C THR A 176 -4.81 -2.76 -13.17
N PHE A 177 -3.93 -2.71 -12.15
CA PHE A 177 -3.74 -1.51 -11.32
C PHE A 177 -2.72 -0.47 -11.83
N THR A 178 -1.91 -0.80 -12.85
CA THR A 178 -1.10 0.17 -13.62
C THR A 178 -1.66 0.35 -15.03
N SER A 179 -2.01 -0.76 -15.65
CA SER A 179 -2.84 -0.85 -16.85
C SER A 179 -3.51 -2.23 -16.84
N LYS A 180 -4.68 -2.34 -17.48
CA LYS A 180 -5.31 -3.64 -17.69
C LYS A 180 -4.42 -4.49 -18.59
N ASP A 181 -4.03 -5.66 -18.10
CA ASP A 181 -3.25 -6.63 -18.87
C ASP A 181 -4.00 -7.05 -20.15
N LYS A 182 -3.42 -6.73 -21.31
CA LYS A 182 -4.04 -6.94 -22.64
C LYS A 182 -4.16 -8.42 -23.02
N ARG A 183 -3.44 -9.31 -22.32
CA ARG A 183 -3.55 -10.77 -22.48
C ARG A 183 -4.88 -11.30 -21.94
N VAL A 184 -5.52 -10.57 -21.02
CA VAL A 184 -6.80 -10.94 -20.41
C VAL A 184 -7.97 -10.29 -21.14
N LYS A 185 -8.87 -11.10 -21.70
CA LYS A 185 -10.04 -10.60 -22.44
C LYS A 185 -11.28 -10.38 -21.58
N HIS A 186 -11.35 -10.97 -20.38
CA HIS A 186 -12.43 -10.73 -19.41
C HIS A 186 -12.04 -9.68 -18.36
N ASN A 187 -12.98 -9.39 -17.44
CA ASN A 187 -12.79 -8.51 -16.28
C ASN A 187 -12.83 -9.27 -14.94
N ASN A 188 -12.76 -10.61 -14.95
CA ASN A 188 -12.84 -11.47 -13.77
C ASN A 188 -11.56 -11.44 -12.89
N PHE A 189 -11.09 -10.25 -12.50
CA PHE A 189 -9.96 -10.05 -11.61
C PHE A 189 -10.39 -10.14 -10.13
N GLY A 190 -9.49 -10.62 -9.27
CA GLY A 190 -9.71 -10.63 -7.83
C GLY A 190 -9.75 -9.21 -7.25
N PHE A 191 -10.25 -9.08 -6.02
CA PHE A 191 -10.31 -7.78 -5.32
C PHE A 191 -8.96 -7.08 -5.17
N THR A 192 -7.85 -7.81 -5.26
CA THR A 192 -6.48 -7.29 -5.25
C THR A 192 -6.06 -6.62 -6.57
N GLY A 193 -6.93 -6.59 -7.57
CA GLY A 193 -6.66 -6.02 -8.89
C GLY A 193 -5.83 -6.93 -9.80
N GLY A 194 -5.87 -8.24 -9.57
CA GLY A 194 -5.13 -9.23 -10.34
C GLY A 194 -5.50 -10.68 -10.02
N PHE A 195 -4.81 -11.60 -10.69
CA PHE A 195 -4.75 -13.03 -10.40
C PHE A 195 -3.44 -13.58 -10.96
N THR A 196 -3.14 -14.84 -10.66
CA THR A 196 -1.97 -15.54 -11.18
C THR A 196 -2.39 -16.86 -11.82
N ARG A 197 -1.59 -17.32 -12.77
CA ARG A 197 -1.77 -18.63 -13.41
C ARG A 197 -0.41 -19.32 -13.48
N PHE A 198 -0.36 -20.65 -13.34
CA PHE A 198 0.86 -21.44 -13.61
C PHE A 198 1.05 -21.77 -15.09
N MET A 199 0.11 -21.32 -15.93
CA MET A 199 0.13 -21.48 -17.37
C MET A 199 -0.62 -20.31 -18.01
N GLY A 200 -0.07 -19.76 -19.10
CA GLY A 200 -0.73 -18.71 -19.87
C GLY A 200 -2.05 -19.15 -20.48
N TYR A 201 -2.88 -18.19 -20.87
CA TYR A 201 -4.14 -18.47 -21.57
C TYR A 201 -3.87 -19.21 -22.89
N LYS A 202 -4.57 -20.33 -23.08
CA LYS A 202 -4.60 -21.11 -24.32
C LYS A 202 -5.97 -21.74 -24.49
N ILE A 203 -6.32 -22.13 -25.72
CA ILE A 203 -7.49 -22.98 -25.96
C ILE A 203 -7.13 -24.39 -25.49
N VAL A 204 -7.96 -24.96 -24.62
CA VAL A 204 -7.78 -26.35 -24.16
C VAL A 204 -8.48 -27.29 -25.13
N SER A 205 -7.78 -28.35 -25.52
CA SER A 205 -8.23 -29.40 -26.42
C SER A 205 -7.83 -30.77 -25.89
N ASP A 206 -8.30 -31.84 -26.54
CA ASP A 206 -7.93 -33.21 -26.17
C ASP A 206 -6.42 -33.46 -26.26
N THR A 207 -5.75 -32.83 -27.23
CA THR A 207 -4.29 -32.89 -27.44
C THR A 207 -3.48 -32.03 -26.47
N SER A 208 -4.14 -31.23 -25.62
CA SER A 208 -3.44 -30.40 -24.62
C SER A 208 -2.75 -31.25 -23.57
N VAL A 209 -1.44 -31.03 -23.40
CA VAL A 209 -0.62 -31.71 -22.40
C VAL A 209 -0.79 -31.05 -21.03
N ALA A 210 -0.91 -31.88 -19.99
CA ALA A 210 -0.96 -31.42 -18.61
C ALA A 210 0.43 -31.02 -18.11
N VAL A 211 0.51 -29.89 -17.40
CA VAL A 211 1.75 -29.40 -16.77
C VAL A 211 1.61 -29.51 -15.26
N SER A 212 2.72 -29.85 -14.59
CA SER A 212 2.82 -29.87 -13.14
C SER A 212 3.60 -28.65 -12.63
N THR A 213 3.19 -28.10 -11.49
CA THR A 213 3.93 -27.04 -10.78
C THR A 213 3.67 -27.13 -9.28
N ASN A 214 4.31 -26.27 -8.50
CA ASN A 214 3.98 -26.07 -7.10
C ASN A 214 4.02 -24.60 -6.69
N VAL A 215 3.51 -24.31 -5.51
CA VAL A 215 3.74 -23.06 -4.78
C VAL A 215 3.80 -23.36 -3.29
N THR A 216 4.85 -22.87 -2.64
CA THR A 216 5.04 -22.95 -1.20
C THR A 216 4.77 -21.60 -0.55
N ILE A 217 4.05 -21.61 0.56
CA ILE A 217 3.73 -20.43 1.35
C ILE A 217 4.20 -20.71 2.78
N SER A 218 5.13 -19.91 3.27
CA SER A 218 5.65 -20.01 4.63
C SER A 218 5.40 -18.70 5.38
N THR A 219 5.01 -18.81 6.65
CA THR A 219 4.77 -17.66 7.53
C THR A 219 5.87 -17.58 8.57
N THR A 220 6.36 -16.36 8.83
CA THR A 220 7.44 -16.13 9.80
C THR A 220 6.93 -15.45 11.06
N LYS A 221 7.71 -15.53 12.15
CA LYS A 221 7.45 -14.78 13.39
C LYS A 221 7.96 -13.34 13.37
N LEU A 222 8.65 -12.90 12.31
CA LEU A 222 9.33 -11.60 12.27
C LEU A 222 8.36 -10.42 12.37
N ALA A 223 7.14 -10.58 11.85
CA ALA A 223 6.08 -9.58 11.89
C ALA A 223 5.11 -9.76 13.08
N GLY A 224 5.50 -10.53 14.10
CA GLY A 224 4.69 -10.83 15.28
C GLY A 224 4.21 -12.29 15.34
N THR A 225 4.06 -12.81 16.56
CA THR A 225 3.69 -14.22 16.82
C THR A 225 2.25 -14.55 16.44
N ASN A 226 1.34 -13.57 16.48
CA ASN A 226 -0.06 -13.75 16.07
C ASN A 226 -0.19 -14.19 14.61
N ASN A 227 0.78 -13.88 13.74
CA ASN A 227 0.77 -14.34 12.35
C ASN A 227 0.88 -15.86 12.22
N LEU A 228 1.36 -16.58 13.25
CA LEU A 228 1.45 -18.04 13.23
C LEU A 228 0.18 -18.73 13.77
N GLY A 229 -0.77 -17.97 14.32
CA GLY A 229 -1.94 -18.52 15.00
C GLY A 229 -3.11 -18.89 14.09
N TYR A 230 -2.95 -18.87 12.76
CA TYR A 230 -4.00 -19.31 11.85
C TYR A 230 -4.18 -20.83 11.91
N LYS A 231 -5.41 -21.27 11.60
CA LYS A 231 -5.83 -22.68 11.62
C LYS A 231 -6.47 -23.12 10.31
N LYS A 232 -6.68 -22.18 9.39
CA LYS A 232 -7.34 -22.40 8.11
C LYS A 232 -6.60 -21.70 6.99
N ILE A 233 -6.57 -22.34 5.83
CA ILE A 233 -6.16 -21.73 4.56
C ILE A 233 -7.32 -21.85 3.57
N LYS A 234 -7.70 -20.73 2.97
CA LYS A 234 -8.70 -20.66 1.90
C LYS A 234 -8.02 -20.31 0.59
N LEU A 235 -8.06 -21.21 -0.39
CA LEU A 235 -7.59 -20.98 -1.76
C LEU A 235 -8.71 -20.40 -2.62
N PHE A 236 -8.52 -19.19 -3.16
CA PHE A 236 -9.48 -18.51 -4.02
C PHE A 236 -9.08 -18.69 -5.49
N TYR A 237 -9.98 -19.22 -6.31
CA TYR A 237 -9.70 -19.52 -7.72
C TYR A 237 -10.95 -19.42 -8.63
N GLY A 238 -10.75 -19.49 -9.94
CA GLY A 238 -11.82 -19.57 -10.94
C GLY A 238 -11.28 -19.70 -12.36
N GLY A 239 -12.13 -19.58 -13.38
CA GLY A 239 -11.72 -19.31 -14.76
C GLY A 239 -10.98 -20.41 -15.51
N ALA A 240 -10.83 -21.61 -14.94
CA ALA A 240 -10.22 -22.74 -15.63
C ALA A 240 -11.15 -23.33 -16.70
N GLN A 241 -10.61 -23.74 -17.85
CA GLN A 241 -11.35 -24.44 -18.91
C GLN A 241 -11.44 -25.96 -18.69
N ALA A 242 -10.63 -26.51 -17.77
CA ALA A 242 -10.61 -27.92 -17.42
C ALA A 242 -10.32 -28.08 -15.93
N LYS A 243 -10.74 -29.20 -15.33
CA LYS A 243 -10.36 -29.55 -13.96
C LYS A 243 -8.83 -29.58 -13.77
N THR A 244 -8.38 -29.13 -12.61
CA THR A 244 -6.95 -29.11 -12.24
C THR A 244 -6.73 -29.92 -10.99
N TRP A 245 -5.87 -30.93 -11.04
CA TRP A 245 -5.47 -31.70 -9.85
C TRP A 245 -4.72 -30.81 -8.86
N CYS A 246 -5.05 -30.94 -7.57
CA CYS A 246 -4.43 -30.19 -6.49
C CYS A 246 -4.13 -31.10 -5.30
N GLU A 247 -2.85 -31.22 -4.97
CA GLU A 247 -2.37 -31.78 -3.71
C GLU A 247 -2.03 -30.62 -2.77
N PHE A 248 -2.46 -30.72 -1.52
CA PHE A 248 -2.18 -29.75 -0.47
C PHE A 248 -1.43 -30.42 0.68
N TYR A 249 -0.29 -29.85 1.04
CA TYR A 249 0.57 -30.29 2.12
C TYR A 249 0.58 -29.27 3.26
N ASP A 250 0.37 -29.76 4.48
CA ASP A 250 0.57 -29.00 5.72
C ASP A 250 1.89 -29.45 6.36
N GLY A 251 2.93 -28.63 6.25
CA GLY A 251 4.29 -29.06 6.47
C GLY A 251 4.67 -30.21 5.50
N PRO A 252 5.29 -31.30 5.98
CA PRO A 252 5.60 -32.45 5.13
C PRO A 252 4.40 -33.37 4.87
N ALA A 253 3.28 -33.20 5.58
CA ALA A 253 2.15 -34.12 5.53
C ALA A 253 1.19 -33.78 4.38
N LEU A 254 0.85 -34.76 3.54
CA LEU A 254 -0.22 -34.62 2.55
C LEU A 254 -1.57 -34.55 3.28
N SER A 255 -2.22 -33.39 3.23
CA SER A 255 -3.49 -33.13 3.91
C SER A 255 -4.70 -33.41 3.00
N SER A 256 -4.58 -33.15 1.69
CA SER A 256 -5.65 -33.38 0.72
C SER A 256 -5.09 -33.59 -0.68
N ALA A 257 -5.75 -34.41 -1.49
CA ALA A 257 -5.46 -34.59 -2.91
C ALA A 257 -6.76 -34.78 -3.70
N ASP A 258 -7.15 -33.78 -4.50
CA ASP A 258 -8.41 -33.78 -5.24
C ASP A 258 -8.39 -32.68 -6.34
N SER A 259 -9.41 -32.63 -7.20
CA SER A 259 -9.51 -31.66 -8.29
C SER A 259 -10.09 -30.30 -7.85
N LEU A 260 -9.59 -29.24 -8.47
CA LEU A 260 -10.23 -27.93 -8.57
C LEU A 260 -11.20 -27.95 -9.75
N LEU A 261 -12.39 -27.38 -9.55
CA LEU A 261 -13.44 -27.37 -10.57
C LEU A 261 -13.15 -26.35 -11.68
N GLU A 262 -13.55 -26.69 -12.90
CA GLU A 262 -13.55 -25.76 -14.04
C GLU A 262 -14.68 -24.72 -13.95
N GLY A 263 -14.53 -23.65 -14.73
CA GLY A 263 -15.49 -22.56 -14.81
C GLY A 263 -15.67 -21.78 -13.50
N GLY A 264 -16.70 -20.94 -13.48
CA GLY A 264 -16.92 -19.97 -12.41
C GLY A 264 -15.87 -18.87 -12.39
N ASN A 265 -16.10 -17.84 -11.57
CA ASN A 265 -15.18 -16.70 -11.42
C ASN A 265 -14.93 -16.36 -9.95
N PHE A 266 -15.42 -17.19 -9.03
CA PHE A 266 -15.22 -17.09 -7.60
C PHE A 266 -15.49 -18.47 -6.96
N ARG A 267 -14.43 -19.22 -6.66
CA ARG A 267 -14.47 -20.52 -5.97
C ARG A 267 -13.49 -20.50 -4.80
N ILE A 268 -13.81 -21.27 -3.77
CA ILE A 268 -13.02 -21.36 -2.55
C ILE A 268 -12.83 -22.83 -2.21
N LYS A 269 -11.58 -23.23 -1.92
CA LYS A 269 -11.26 -24.51 -1.28
C LYS A 269 -10.59 -24.23 0.06
N GLU A 270 -11.14 -24.79 1.13
CA GLU A 270 -10.68 -24.57 2.52
C GLU A 270 -9.93 -25.79 3.04
N TYR A 271 -8.86 -25.55 3.79
CA TYR A 271 -8.00 -26.56 4.41
C TYR A 271 -7.77 -26.20 5.87
N ASN A 272 -7.87 -27.19 6.75
CA ASN A 272 -7.42 -27.05 8.14
C ASN A 272 -5.90 -27.23 8.20
N VAL A 273 -5.22 -26.41 9.00
CA VAL A 273 -3.77 -26.41 9.10
C VAL A 273 -3.29 -26.29 10.54
N SER A 274 -2.11 -26.83 10.78
CA SER A 274 -1.45 -26.90 12.07
C SER A 274 0.00 -26.39 12.04
N THR A 275 0.61 -26.31 10.86
CA THR A 275 1.98 -25.83 10.67
C THR A 275 2.01 -24.38 10.15
N SER A 276 3.21 -23.85 9.90
CA SER A 276 3.41 -22.51 9.34
C SER A 276 3.93 -22.49 7.90
N SER A 277 4.02 -23.66 7.26
CA SER A 277 4.54 -23.81 5.89
C SER A 277 3.70 -24.81 5.12
N HIS A 278 3.20 -24.39 3.96
CA HIS A 278 2.24 -25.17 3.19
C HIS A 278 2.65 -25.20 1.73
N GLU A 279 2.41 -26.33 1.07
CA GLU A 279 2.69 -26.49 -0.35
C GLU A 279 1.43 -26.92 -1.08
N PHE A 280 1.13 -26.23 -2.18
CA PHE A 280 0.20 -26.70 -3.19
C PHE A 280 0.97 -27.27 -4.36
N LYS A 281 0.66 -28.49 -4.79
CA LYS A 281 1.11 -29.04 -6.07
C LYS A 281 -0.07 -29.11 -7.02
N PHE A 282 0.10 -28.54 -8.21
CA PHE A 282 -0.96 -28.49 -9.22
C PHE A 282 -0.55 -29.30 -10.44
N LYS A 283 -1.51 -29.98 -11.06
CA LYS A 283 -1.34 -30.64 -12.36
C LYS A 283 -2.60 -30.47 -13.20
N GLY A 284 -2.49 -29.92 -14.40
CA GLY A 284 -3.66 -29.71 -15.27
C GLY A 284 -3.33 -29.35 -16.70
N LYS A 285 -4.30 -29.60 -17.61
CA LYS A 285 -4.24 -29.14 -19.01
C LYS A 285 -4.41 -27.63 -19.13
N ASP A 286 -5.02 -27.00 -18.13
CA ASP A 286 -5.16 -25.56 -17.94
C ASP A 286 -4.77 -25.15 -16.51
N SER A 287 -4.56 -23.85 -16.31
CA SER A 287 -4.45 -23.22 -14.99
C SER A 287 -5.77 -22.55 -14.62
N PRO A 288 -6.24 -22.64 -13.38
CA PRO A 288 -7.18 -21.69 -12.82
C PRO A 288 -6.57 -20.28 -12.77
N ASP A 289 -7.42 -19.27 -12.80
CA ASP A 289 -7.11 -17.94 -12.28
C ASP A 289 -7.06 -18.05 -10.76
N PHE A 290 -5.87 -18.03 -10.17
CA PHE A 290 -5.70 -17.99 -8.73
C PHE A 290 -5.72 -16.56 -8.23
N TYR A 291 -6.69 -16.23 -7.40
CA TYR A 291 -6.80 -14.89 -6.82
C TYR A 291 -5.88 -14.70 -5.62
N GLY A 292 -5.55 -15.80 -4.92
CA GLY A 292 -4.67 -15.83 -3.76
C GLY A 292 -5.12 -16.87 -2.73
N VAL A 293 -4.51 -16.82 -1.56
CA VAL A 293 -4.95 -17.58 -0.38
C VAL A 293 -5.24 -16.64 0.78
N SER A 294 -6.09 -17.05 1.71
CA SER A 294 -6.24 -16.37 3.01
C SER A 294 -5.93 -17.32 4.14
N LEU A 295 -5.04 -16.91 5.04
CA LEU A 295 -4.58 -17.67 6.21
C LEU A 295 -5.23 -17.07 7.47
N GLU A 296 -6.13 -17.83 8.09
CA GLU A 296 -7.12 -17.31 9.05
C GLU A 296 -7.25 -18.19 10.31
N SER A 297 -7.56 -17.55 11.45
CA SER A 297 -7.91 -18.22 12.72
C SER A 297 -9.40 -18.53 12.89
N GLY A 298 -10.27 -17.98 12.05
CA GLY A 298 -11.74 -18.07 12.12
C GLY A 298 -12.46 -16.86 12.72
N THR A 299 -11.90 -16.21 13.73
CA THR A 299 -12.51 -15.04 14.42
C THR A 299 -11.54 -13.85 14.52
N GLY A 300 -12.06 -12.68 14.89
CA GLY A 300 -11.26 -11.47 15.10
C GLY A 300 -11.01 -10.65 13.83
N VAL A 301 -9.92 -9.87 13.82
CA VAL A 301 -9.60 -8.93 12.76
C VAL A 301 -8.50 -9.48 11.84
N TYR A 302 -8.73 -9.42 10.53
CA TYR A 302 -7.69 -9.58 9.51
C TYR A 302 -7.41 -8.26 8.82
N VAL A 303 -6.13 -7.99 8.52
CA VAL A 303 -5.69 -6.77 7.85
C VAL A 303 -4.82 -7.17 6.66
N ASP A 304 -5.35 -6.99 5.46
CA ASP A 304 -4.71 -7.45 4.22
C ASP A 304 -3.88 -6.33 3.59
N ASN A 305 -2.64 -6.66 3.21
CA ASN A 305 -1.77 -5.75 2.48
C ASN A 305 -1.92 -5.96 0.97
N ILE A 306 -2.47 -4.96 0.27
CA ILE A 306 -2.71 -5.00 -1.17
C ILE A 306 -1.80 -3.97 -1.84
N SER A 307 -0.51 -4.28 -1.88
CA SER A 307 0.50 -3.42 -2.48
C SER A 307 0.51 -3.54 -4.01
N GLN A 308 0.34 -2.42 -4.69
CA GLN A 308 0.20 -2.32 -6.14
C GLN A 308 1.20 -1.32 -6.71
N ARG A 309 2.43 -1.78 -6.97
CA ARG A 309 3.54 -0.95 -7.47
C ARG A 309 3.10 -0.10 -8.66
N GLY A 310 3.36 1.21 -8.57
CA GLY A 310 3.06 2.18 -9.63
C GLY A 310 1.58 2.51 -9.80
N SER A 311 0.68 1.97 -8.96
CA SER A 311 -0.74 2.26 -9.08
C SER A 311 -1.09 3.64 -8.57
N SER A 312 -2.03 4.29 -9.26
CA SER A 312 -2.69 5.52 -8.82
C SER A 312 -4.06 5.26 -8.17
N GLY A 313 -4.41 3.98 -7.91
CA GLY A 313 -5.68 3.58 -7.29
C GLY A 313 -6.90 3.64 -8.22
N THR A 314 -6.66 3.70 -9.53
CA THR A 314 -7.67 4.00 -10.56
C THR A 314 -8.00 2.81 -11.44
N PHE A 315 -8.31 1.66 -10.83
CA PHE A 315 -8.46 0.38 -11.54
C PHE A 315 -9.73 -0.42 -11.23
N PHE A 316 -10.52 -0.03 -10.23
CA PHE A 316 -11.67 -0.83 -9.79
C PHE A 316 -12.73 -1.00 -10.89
N GLN A 317 -12.82 -0.05 -11.83
CA GLN A 317 -13.68 -0.14 -13.02
C GLN A 317 -13.33 -1.28 -13.97
N HIS A 318 -12.11 -1.81 -13.89
CA HIS A 318 -11.67 -2.93 -14.72
C HIS A 318 -11.97 -4.29 -14.09
N ILE A 319 -12.47 -4.31 -12.85
CA ILE A 319 -12.89 -5.52 -12.15
C ILE A 319 -14.39 -5.75 -12.40
N ASN A 320 -14.77 -6.98 -12.70
CA ASN A 320 -16.17 -7.39 -12.78
C ASN A 320 -16.85 -7.07 -11.44
N PHE A 321 -17.88 -6.21 -11.47
CA PHE A 321 -18.53 -5.73 -10.25
C PHE A 321 -19.11 -6.87 -9.40
N GLY A 322 -19.76 -7.85 -10.02
CA GLY A 322 -20.31 -9.01 -9.33
C GLY A 322 -19.23 -9.80 -8.58
N GLN A 323 -18.07 -9.99 -9.21
CA GLN A 323 -16.94 -10.65 -8.57
C GLN A 323 -16.35 -9.82 -7.42
N LEU A 324 -16.13 -8.52 -7.61
CA LEU A 324 -15.65 -7.63 -6.56
C LEU A 324 -16.57 -7.67 -5.34
N LYS A 325 -17.90 -7.63 -5.58
CA LYS A 325 -18.91 -7.75 -4.54
C LYS A 325 -18.84 -9.11 -3.84
N SER A 326 -18.70 -10.22 -4.58
CA SER A 326 -18.57 -11.56 -3.98
C SER A 326 -17.37 -11.65 -3.02
N PHE A 327 -16.22 -11.08 -3.39
CA PHE A 327 -15.07 -10.99 -2.49
C PHE A 327 -15.39 -10.14 -1.26
N TYR A 328 -15.94 -8.95 -1.45
CA TYR A 328 -16.23 -8.03 -0.34
C TYR A 328 -17.27 -8.58 0.64
N ASP A 329 -18.31 -9.23 0.14
CA ASP A 329 -19.34 -9.88 0.95
C ASP A 329 -18.74 -11.08 1.71
N HIS A 330 -18.03 -11.98 1.02
CA HIS A 330 -17.48 -13.20 1.62
C HIS A 330 -16.46 -12.90 2.71
N LEU A 331 -15.59 -11.92 2.46
CA LEU A 331 -14.51 -11.57 3.39
C LEU A 331 -14.98 -10.66 4.54
N ASN A 332 -16.27 -10.28 4.58
CA ASN A 332 -16.87 -9.42 5.59
C ASN A 332 -16.05 -8.13 5.82
N ILE A 333 -15.82 -7.39 4.73
CA ILE A 333 -15.02 -6.17 4.77
C ILE A 333 -15.74 -5.09 5.59
N LYS A 334 -15.03 -4.51 6.57
CA LYS A 334 -15.53 -3.42 7.43
C LYS A 334 -14.74 -2.13 7.29
N LEU A 335 -13.50 -2.19 6.81
CA LEU A 335 -12.70 -1.02 6.50
C LEU A 335 -11.92 -1.23 5.21
N ILE A 336 -11.96 -0.22 4.34
CA ILE A 336 -11.12 -0.13 3.15
C ILE A 336 -10.23 1.11 3.30
N ILE A 337 -8.92 0.89 3.38
CA ILE A 337 -7.91 1.93 3.39
C ILE A 337 -7.40 2.11 1.96
N LEU A 338 -7.49 3.34 1.44
CA LEU A 338 -7.01 3.73 0.11
C LEU A 338 -5.82 4.68 0.25
N GLN A 339 -4.60 4.18 0.07
CA GLN A 339 -3.36 4.95 0.15
C GLN A 339 -2.80 5.22 -1.24
N TYR A 340 -3.14 6.38 -1.82
CA TYR A 340 -2.77 6.72 -3.19
C TYR A 340 -2.53 8.23 -3.36
N GLY A 341 -2.01 8.58 -4.54
CA GLY A 341 -1.78 9.97 -4.97
C GLY A 341 -0.35 10.18 -5.47
N GLY A 342 0.63 9.52 -4.84
CA GLY A 342 2.05 9.67 -5.16
C GLY A 342 2.38 9.36 -6.62
N ASN A 343 1.92 8.22 -7.14
CA ASN A 343 2.20 7.82 -8.53
C ASN A 343 1.48 8.68 -9.59
N ALA A 344 0.48 9.48 -9.21
CA ALA A 344 -0.14 10.40 -10.13
C ALA A 344 0.71 11.67 -10.31
N LEU A 345 1.41 12.13 -9.25
CA LEU A 345 2.12 13.41 -9.20
C LEU A 345 3.03 13.67 -10.42
N PRO A 346 3.88 12.73 -10.89
CA PRO A 346 4.75 12.98 -12.04
C PRO A 346 4.00 13.39 -13.31
N SER A 347 2.75 12.96 -13.46
CA SER A 347 1.88 13.28 -14.61
C SER A 347 1.06 14.57 -14.43
N LEU A 348 0.96 15.12 -13.22
CA LEU A 348 0.16 16.31 -12.93
C LEU A 348 1.00 17.56 -13.24
N LYS A 349 0.68 18.25 -14.34
CA LYS A 349 1.40 19.45 -14.77
C LYS A 349 0.70 20.76 -14.41
N ASN A 350 -0.61 20.70 -14.16
CA ASN A 350 -1.44 21.86 -13.84
C ASN A 350 -2.69 21.44 -13.04
N LYS A 351 -3.47 22.44 -12.59
CA LYS A 351 -4.70 22.23 -11.79
C LYS A 351 -5.79 21.46 -12.53
N GLU A 352 -5.84 21.55 -13.86
CA GLU A 352 -6.80 20.80 -14.67
C GLU A 352 -6.49 19.30 -14.60
N ASN A 353 -5.22 18.90 -14.74
CA ASN A 353 -4.81 17.51 -14.58
C ASN A 353 -5.16 16.98 -13.18
N VAL A 354 -4.94 17.78 -12.13
CA VAL A 354 -5.31 17.44 -10.76
C VAL A 354 -6.83 17.19 -10.65
N THR A 355 -7.63 18.10 -11.21
CA THR A 355 -9.10 18.00 -11.19
C THR A 355 -9.58 16.74 -11.91
N ASN A 356 -9.01 16.44 -13.08
CA ASN A 356 -9.33 15.25 -13.86
C ASN A 356 -8.97 13.97 -13.10
N PHE A 357 -7.79 13.92 -12.48
CA PHE A 357 -7.38 12.80 -11.64
C PHE A 357 -8.31 12.61 -10.44
N ALA A 358 -8.64 13.68 -9.71
CA ALA A 358 -9.55 13.63 -8.56
C ALA A 358 -10.96 13.16 -8.97
N ASN A 359 -11.49 13.64 -10.09
CA ASN A 359 -12.78 13.20 -10.64
C ASN A 359 -12.76 11.72 -11.03
N TYR A 360 -11.67 11.25 -11.63
CA TYR A 360 -11.51 9.85 -11.97
C TYR A 360 -11.45 8.97 -10.70
N PHE A 361 -10.74 9.42 -9.67
CA PHE A 361 -10.68 8.75 -8.37
C PHE A 361 -12.03 8.73 -7.66
N ASN A 362 -12.82 9.80 -7.75
CA ASN A 362 -14.20 9.84 -7.24
C ASN A 362 -15.06 8.69 -7.79
N GLY A 363 -14.91 8.35 -9.08
CA GLY A 363 -15.56 7.19 -9.69
C GLY A 363 -15.15 5.85 -9.06
N GLN A 364 -13.89 5.72 -8.63
CA GLN A 364 -13.38 4.52 -7.94
C GLN A 364 -14.05 4.32 -6.59
N ILE A 365 -14.13 5.40 -5.80
CA ILE A 365 -14.80 5.36 -4.50
C ILE A 365 -16.27 4.97 -4.67
N ALA A 366 -16.95 5.48 -5.69
CA ALA A 366 -18.32 5.11 -5.99
C ALA A 366 -18.48 3.62 -6.30
N ILE A 367 -17.55 3.00 -7.04
CA ILE A 367 -17.55 1.55 -7.28
C ILE A 367 -17.38 0.79 -5.97
N ILE A 368 -16.40 1.17 -5.15
CA ILE A 368 -16.09 0.52 -3.87
C ILE A 368 -17.30 0.59 -2.92
N LYS A 369 -17.90 1.77 -2.75
CA LYS A 369 -19.06 1.96 -1.86
C LYS A 369 -20.26 1.11 -2.28
N ARG A 370 -20.48 0.92 -3.58
CA ARG A 370 -21.53 0.01 -4.07
C ARG A 370 -21.21 -1.46 -3.81
N ALA A 371 -19.95 -1.85 -3.90
CA ALA A 371 -19.53 -3.23 -3.67
C ALA A 371 -19.45 -3.59 -2.17
N ALA A 372 -19.12 -2.62 -1.30
CA ALA A 372 -19.04 -2.79 0.16
C ALA A 372 -19.81 -1.68 0.89
N PRO A 373 -21.16 -1.68 0.83
CA PRO A 373 -21.98 -0.61 1.42
C PRO A 373 -21.86 -0.50 2.95
N ASN A 374 -21.44 -1.58 3.61
CA ASN A 374 -21.28 -1.65 5.07
C ASN A 374 -19.83 -1.41 5.54
N ALA A 375 -18.91 -1.11 4.62
CA ALA A 375 -17.53 -0.80 4.97
C ALA A 375 -17.32 0.70 5.08
N SER A 376 -16.62 1.13 6.13
CA SER A 376 -16.05 2.47 6.19
C SER A 376 -14.87 2.57 5.22
N ILE A 377 -14.60 3.79 4.75
CA ILE A 377 -13.44 4.08 3.88
C ILE A 377 -12.56 5.12 4.55
N LEU A 378 -11.27 4.79 4.69
CA LEU A 378 -10.22 5.71 5.11
C LEU A 378 -9.30 5.98 3.92
N PHE A 379 -9.27 7.22 3.45
CA PHE A 379 -8.32 7.64 2.42
C PHE A 379 -7.03 8.14 3.09
N ILE A 380 -5.88 7.65 2.65
CA ILE A 380 -4.57 8.16 3.04
C ILE A 380 -4.00 8.97 1.87
N GLY A 381 -3.80 10.27 2.10
CA GLY A 381 -3.21 11.19 1.12
C GLY A 381 -1.78 10.81 0.70
N PRO A 382 -1.26 11.41 -0.40
CA PRO A 382 0.13 11.23 -0.77
C PRO A 382 1.07 11.70 0.35
N ALA A 383 2.21 11.02 0.50
CA ALA A 383 3.36 11.52 1.24
C ALA A 383 3.89 12.80 0.58
N ASP A 384 4.75 13.56 1.29
CA ASP A 384 5.60 14.54 0.61
C ASP A 384 6.49 13.84 -0.44
N MET A 385 6.73 14.50 -1.56
CA MET A 385 7.54 14.00 -2.66
C MET A 385 8.52 15.09 -3.06
N GLY A 386 9.82 14.83 -2.89
CA GLY A 386 10.86 15.74 -3.31
C GLY A 386 11.12 15.66 -4.80
N VAL A 387 11.15 16.80 -5.47
CA VAL A 387 11.69 16.96 -6.82
C VAL A 387 12.93 17.83 -6.78
N LYS A 388 13.87 17.54 -7.68
CA LYS A 388 15.10 18.31 -7.76
C LYS A 388 14.81 19.71 -8.33
N ASP A 389 15.24 20.74 -7.60
CA ASP A 389 15.24 22.12 -8.04
C ASP A 389 16.63 22.73 -7.77
N GLY A 390 17.38 22.98 -8.85
CA GLY A 390 18.80 23.34 -8.76
C GLY A 390 19.60 22.27 -8.01
N THR A 391 20.25 22.69 -6.92
CA THR A 391 21.04 21.83 -6.01
C THR A 391 20.22 21.27 -4.83
N SER A 392 18.94 21.65 -4.72
CA SER A 392 18.07 21.31 -3.59
C SER A 392 16.92 20.39 -4.00
N TYR A 393 16.20 19.86 -3.01
CA TYR A 393 14.97 19.09 -3.20
C TYR A 393 13.80 19.82 -2.55
N VAL A 394 12.79 20.09 -3.35
CA VAL A 394 11.57 20.79 -2.94
C VAL A 394 10.34 19.91 -3.13
N THR A 395 9.27 20.15 -2.38
CA THR A 395 7.98 19.47 -2.60
C THR A 395 7.53 19.62 -4.06
N HIS A 396 7.01 18.53 -4.64
CA HIS A 396 6.46 18.52 -5.99
C HIS A 396 5.40 19.63 -6.17
N PRO A 397 5.48 20.48 -7.21
CA PRO A 397 4.65 21.68 -7.32
C PRO A 397 3.14 21.46 -7.26
N MET A 398 2.65 20.32 -7.78
CA MET A 398 1.22 19.96 -7.76
C MET A 398 0.78 19.14 -6.54
N LEU A 399 1.66 18.89 -5.57
CA LEU A 399 1.38 17.98 -4.45
C LEU A 399 0.24 18.49 -3.58
N GLU A 400 0.34 19.73 -3.09
CA GLU A 400 -0.67 20.31 -2.20
C GLU A 400 -2.04 20.41 -2.88
N GLU A 401 -2.06 20.79 -4.17
CA GLU A 401 -3.29 20.84 -4.96
C GLU A 401 -3.90 19.44 -5.12
N ALA A 402 -3.10 18.42 -5.45
CA ALA A 402 -3.56 17.03 -5.56
C ALA A 402 -4.05 16.47 -4.22
N ARG A 403 -3.33 16.71 -3.13
CA ARG A 403 -3.72 16.34 -1.76
C ARG A 403 -5.06 16.98 -1.39
N ASN A 404 -5.24 18.28 -1.67
CA ASN A 404 -6.47 19.00 -1.38
C ASN A 404 -7.65 18.42 -2.20
N ALA A 405 -7.47 18.19 -3.49
CA ALA A 405 -8.51 17.64 -4.35
C ALA A 405 -8.94 16.23 -3.92
N LEU A 406 -7.99 15.34 -3.61
CA LEU A 406 -8.27 14.00 -3.11
C LEU A 406 -8.99 14.02 -1.75
N ARG A 407 -8.59 14.93 -0.85
CA ARG A 407 -9.25 15.12 0.43
C ARG A 407 -10.71 15.56 0.27
N GLU A 408 -10.98 16.50 -0.64
CA GLU A 408 -12.34 16.93 -0.95
C GLU A 408 -13.18 15.80 -1.56
N VAL A 409 -12.59 14.99 -2.43
CA VAL A 409 -13.23 13.77 -2.97
C VAL A 409 -13.56 12.78 -1.85
N ALA A 410 -12.64 12.53 -0.92
CA ALA A 410 -12.89 11.67 0.24
C ALA A 410 -14.08 12.20 1.06
N PHE A 411 -14.08 13.49 1.41
CA PHE A 411 -15.15 14.10 2.19
C PHE A 411 -16.51 14.10 1.48
N LYS A 412 -16.56 14.41 0.18
CA LYS A 412 -17.79 14.35 -0.62
C LYS A 412 -18.41 12.95 -0.62
N ASN A 413 -17.59 11.92 -0.50
CA ASN A 413 -18.04 10.53 -0.44
C ASN A 413 -18.26 10.01 0.99
N GLY A 414 -18.20 10.86 2.02
CA GLY A 414 -18.33 10.41 3.41
C GLY A 414 -17.22 9.47 3.86
N CYS A 415 -16.03 9.58 3.26
CA CYS A 415 -14.83 8.88 3.69
C CYS A 415 -14.11 9.72 4.76
N ALA A 416 -13.31 9.06 5.58
CA ALA A 416 -12.34 9.72 6.45
C ALA A 416 -11.03 9.97 5.70
N PHE A 417 -10.22 10.94 6.14
CA PHE A 417 -8.94 11.27 5.50
C PHE A 417 -7.80 11.31 6.52
N PHE A 418 -6.78 10.49 6.34
CA PHE A 418 -5.52 10.59 7.08
C PHE A 418 -4.49 11.30 6.21
N ASP A 419 -4.02 12.44 6.69
CA ASP A 419 -3.09 13.25 5.92
C ASP A 419 -1.64 12.87 6.21
N MET A 420 -1.11 11.98 5.38
CA MET A 420 0.28 11.57 5.46
C MET A 420 1.26 12.74 5.25
N TYR A 421 0.94 13.66 4.33
CA TYR A 421 1.78 14.83 4.05
C TYR A 421 1.92 15.74 5.27
N ASP A 422 0.80 16.12 5.90
CA ASP A 422 0.83 16.94 7.12
C ASP A 422 1.52 16.19 8.28
N CYS A 423 1.31 14.86 8.40
CA CYS A 423 1.97 14.03 9.40
C CYS A 423 3.50 13.97 9.24
N MET A 424 4.02 14.16 8.03
CA MET A 424 5.46 14.22 7.79
C MET A 424 6.07 15.58 8.16
N GLY A 425 5.25 16.63 8.27
CA GLY A 425 5.68 18.02 8.46
C GLY A 425 5.32 18.94 7.30
N GLY A 426 4.64 18.43 6.27
CA GLY A 426 4.19 19.17 5.10
C GLY A 426 5.34 19.53 4.16
N SER A 427 5.31 20.76 3.64
CA SER A 427 6.21 21.20 2.56
C SER A 427 7.69 21.06 2.94
N ASN A 428 8.44 20.46 2.02
CA ASN A 428 9.88 20.14 2.11
C ASN A 428 10.26 19.21 3.27
N SER A 429 9.30 18.46 3.82
CA SER A 429 9.58 17.50 4.91
C SER A 429 10.33 16.28 4.43
N MET A 430 10.15 15.84 3.18
CA MET A 430 10.82 14.66 2.64
C MET A 430 12.35 14.76 2.73
N SER A 431 12.92 15.94 2.47
CA SER A 431 14.36 16.16 2.61
C SER A 431 14.85 15.90 4.04
N SER A 432 14.10 16.32 5.06
CA SER A 432 14.41 16.02 6.47
C SER A 432 14.27 14.53 6.78
N TRP A 433 13.27 13.85 6.20
CA TRP A 433 13.11 12.40 6.35
C TRP A 433 14.25 11.62 5.71
N VAL A 434 14.82 12.09 4.61
CA VAL A 434 16.02 11.49 3.98
C VAL A 434 17.25 11.64 4.88
N ASP A 435 17.47 12.82 5.47
CA ASP A 435 18.61 13.03 6.38
C ASP A 435 18.57 12.12 7.61
N GLU A 436 17.37 11.95 8.17
CA GLU A 436 17.12 11.05 9.31
C GLU A 436 17.09 9.56 8.90
N LYS A 437 17.36 9.24 7.62
CA LYS A 437 17.35 7.88 7.06
C LYS A 437 15.99 7.18 7.17
N LEU A 438 14.91 7.97 7.27
CA LEU A 438 13.52 7.53 7.28
C LEU A 438 12.93 7.45 5.86
N ALA A 439 13.59 8.06 4.88
CA ALA A 439 13.29 7.94 3.46
C ALA A 439 14.54 7.58 2.63
N ALA A 440 14.30 7.01 1.46
CA ALA A 440 15.33 6.70 0.48
C ALA A 440 15.85 7.96 -0.20
N THR A 441 17.07 7.90 -0.73
CA THR A 441 17.72 9.01 -1.45
C THR A 441 17.08 9.35 -2.80
N ASP A 442 15.98 8.68 -3.15
CA ASP A 442 15.10 9.06 -4.25
C ASP A 442 14.09 10.15 -3.87
N TYR A 443 14.03 10.55 -2.59
CA TYR A 443 13.12 11.56 -2.05
C TYR A 443 11.64 11.24 -2.33
N ILE A 444 11.30 9.95 -2.42
CA ILE A 444 9.95 9.46 -2.67
C ILE A 444 9.59 8.38 -1.65
N HIS A 445 10.41 7.33 -1.51
CA HIS A 445 10.02 6.12 -0.78
C HIS A 445 10.49 6.14 0.67
N PHE A 446 9.67 5.64 1.60
CA PHE A 446 10.10 5.44 2.98
C PHE A 446 11.09 4.28 3.12
N SER A 447 12.04 4.42 4.04
CA SER A 447 12.76 3.27 4.60
C SER A 447 11.81 2.45 5.50
N PRO A 448 12.16 1.20 5.87
CA PRO A 448 11.34 0.42 6.81
C PRO A 448 11.08 1.15 8.14
N GLN A 449 12.05 1.93 8.63
CA GLN A 449 11.91 2.70 9.86
C GLN A 449 10.97 3.91 9.68
N GLY A 450 11.05 4.60 8.54
CA GLY A 450 10.11 5.68 8.23
C GLY A 450 8.68 5.18 8.05
N ALA A 451 8.52 4.04 7.36
CA ALA A 451 7.21 3.39 7.22
C ALA A 451 6.62 3.02 8.59
N ARG A 452 7.45 2.51 9.52
CA ARG A 452 7.04 2.23 10.90
C ARG A 452 6.54 3.48 11.61
N LYS A 453 7.22 4.64 11.46
CA LYS A 453 6.79 5.92 12.06
C LYS A 453 5.41 6.35 11.54
N ILE A 454 5.18 6.28 10.23
CA ILE A 454 3.87 6.58 9.63
C ILE A 454 2.79 5.61 10.12
N ALA A 455 3.10 4.31 10.19
CA ALA A 455 2.17 3.30 10.67
C ALA A 455 1.76 3.53 12.14
N THR A 456 2.71 3.95 12.98
CA THR A 456 2.46 4.31 14.38
C THR A 456 1.52 5.50 14.50
N LEU A 457 1.76 6.57 13.75
CA LEU A 457 0.89 7.75 13.75
C LEU A 457 -0.51 7.41 13.25
N LEU A 458 -0.61 6.64 12.16
CA LEU A 458 -1.88 6.17 11.61
C LEU A 458 -2.68 5.34 12.62
N TYR A 459 -2.05 4.35 13.25
CA TYR A 459 -2.69 3.52 14.27
C TYR A 459 -3.17 4.35 15.47
N SER A 460 -2.30 5.20 16.00
CA SER A 460 -2.62 6.08 17.13
C SER A 460 -3.84 6.95 16.82
N SER A 461 -3.87 7.50 15.60
CA SER A 461 -4.98 8.33 15.14
C SER A 461 -6.28 7.53 15.03
N LEU A 462 -6.23 6.34 14.44
CA LEU A 462 -7.38 5.44 14.29
C LEU A 462 -7.94 5.02 15.65
N ILE A 463 -7.07 4.61 16.59
CA ILE A 463 -7.53 4.13 17.89
C ILE A 463 -8.01 5.25 18.81
N THR A 464 -7.45 6.45 18.69
CA THR A 464 -7.97 7.64 19.39
C THR A 464 -9.40 7.94 18.97
N ASN A 465 -9.68 7.88 17.66
CA ASN A 465 -11.03 8.06 17.13
C ASN A 465 -11.99 6.94 17.57
N TYR A 466 -11.54 5.69 17.57
CA TYR A 466 -12.33 4.57 18.10
C TYR A 466 -12.67 4.75 19.59
N ASN A 467 -11.68 5.13 20.42
CA ASN A 467 -11.89 5.35 21.85
C ASN A 467 -12.90 6.49 22.09
N ASN A 468 -12.83 7.56 21.29
CA ASN A 468 -13.81 8.65 21.34
C ASN A 468 -15.21 8.16 20.94
N TYR A 469 -15.32 7.39 19.86
CA TYR A 469 -16.58 6.77 19.43
C TYR A 469 -17.21 5.95 20.57
N VAL A 470 -16.45 5.06 21.21
CA VAL A 470 -16.92 4.24 22.34
C VAL A 470 -17.37 5.09 23.53
N LYS A 471 -16.65 6.18 23.86
CA LYS A 471 -17.03 7.10 24.95
C LYS A 471 -18.33 7.85 24.67
N THR A 472 -18.57 8.23 23.41
CA THR A 472 -19.73 9.05 23.03
C THR A 472 -20.94 8.24 22.56
N LYS A 473 -20.76 6.94 22.29
CA LYS A 473 -21.84 6.06 21.84
C LYS A 473 -22.92 5.99 22.93
N PRO A 474 -24.21 6.23 22.61
CA PRO A 474 -25.28 6.02 23.56
C PRO A 474 -25.26 4.56 24.04
N LYS A 475 -25.23 4.34 25.35
CA LYS A 475 -25.42 2.99 25.89
C LYS A 475 -26.83 2.56 25.50
N LYS A 476 -26.91 1.52 24.66
CA LYS A 476 -28.19 0.89 24.30
C LYS A 476 -28.74 0.09 25.45
#